data_AF-A0A8T8WT09-F1
#
_entry.id   AF-A0A8T8WT09-F1
#
_cell.length_a   1.000
_cell.length_b   1.000
_cell.length_c   1.000
_cell.angle_alpha   90.00
_cell.angle_beta   90.00
_cell.angle_gamma   90.00
#
_symmetry.space_group_name_H-M   'P 1'
#
loop_
_entity.id
_entity.type
_entity.pdbx_description
1 polymer ?
#
loop_
_entity_poly.entity_id
_entity_poly.type
_entity_poly.pdbx_seq_one_letter_code
_entity_poly.pdbx_strand_id
1 'polypeptide(L)'
;MLSRTSSQQSGVTELPIPDEWKTLLRGLLEKGIKVTVQDVQRVWQLAVGRANQIEGLTSRTLWIETGKAGPGGSGIQHILEQHSKEFSKYEPQRLLELAEVSTSVGLRVGSEGKGTRTRPVFGLFFYGEPVAIAVQVGSNGFIVSMNPVTLAKVVKKNPHHGSVNELVAILQRSHSWPIV
;
A
#
# COMPACT_ATOMS: atom_id res chain seq x y z
N MET A 1 -5.44 22.20 30.12
CA MET A 1 -5.25 20.75 29.84
C MET A 1 -5.59 20.56 28.37
N LEU A 2 -4.61 20.27 27.52
CA LEU A 2 -4.87 19.98 26.10
C LEU A 2 -5.53 18.61 25.99
N SER A 3 -6.56 18.47 25.16
CA SER A 3 -7.18 17.17 24.86
C SER A 3 -6.13 16.25 24.21
N ARG A 4 -6.30 14.92 24.36
CA ARG A 4 -5.40 13.92 23.75
C ARG A 4 -5.23 14.11 22.24
N THR A 5 -6.27 14.60 21.55
CA THR A 5 -6.22 14.95 20.13
C THR A 5 -5.32 16.16 19.88
N SER A 6 -5.46 17.22 20.69
CA SER A 6 -4.64 18.42 20.54
C SER A 6 -3.15 18.21 20.87
N SER A 7 -2.79 17.29 21.78
CA SER A 7 -1.39 16.93 22.05
C SER A 7 -0.77 16.04 20.98
N GLN A 8 -1.56 15.20 20.31
CA GLN A 8 -1.07 14.43 19.15
C GLN A 8 -0.90 15.32 17.92
N GLN A 9 -1.78 16.31 17.74
CA GLN A 9 -1.67 17.28 16.63
C GLN A 9 -0.46 18.21 16.74
N SER A 10 -0.12 18.67 17.96
CA SER A 10 1.12 19.41 18.18
C SER A 10 2.34 18.55 17.85
N GLY A 11 2.32 17.27 18.26
CA GLY A 11 3.38 16.30 17.97
C GLY A 11 3.62 16.07 16.47
N VAL A 12 2.59 16.15 15.61
CA VAL A 12 2.77 16.04 14.14
C VAL A 12 3.44 17.27 13.54
N THR A 13 3.18 18.45 14.08
CA THR A 13 3.66 19.72 13.50
C THR A 13 5.18 19.87 13.61
N GLU A 14 5.76 19.29 14.66
CA GLU A 14 7.20 19.32 14.96
C GLU A 14 7.99 18.22 14.24
N LEU A 15 7.34 17.26 13.58
CA LEU A 15 8.04 16.17 12.88
C LEU A 15 8.83 16.70 11.66
N PRO A 16 10.05 16.20 11.41
CA PRO A 16 10.86 16.54 10.25
C PRO A 16 10.40 15.79 8.99
N ILE A 17 9.11 15.87 8.67
CA ILE A 17 8.46 15.23 7.52
C ILE A 17 7.82 16.30 6.61
N PRO A 18 7.50 15.98 5.34
CA PRO A 18 6.83 16.91 4.44
C PRO A 18 5.51 17.45 5.00
N ASP A 19 5.17 18.71 4.74
CA ASP A 19 3.93 19.34 5.24
C ASP A 19 2.66 18.68 4.68
N GLU A 20 2.75 18.11 3.48
CA GLU A 20 1.69 17.26 2.93
C GLU A 20 1.42 16.06 3.84
N TRP A 21 2.48 15.37 4.29
CA TRP A 21 2.35 14.23 5.19
C TRP A 21 1.75 14.65 6.53
N LYS A 22 2.20 15.79 7.09
CA LYS A 22 1.60 16.36 8.31
C LYS A 22 0.10 16.59 8.15
N THR A 23 -0.31 17.15 7.01
CA THR A 23 -1.72 17.41 6.69
C THR A 23 -2.53 16.12 6.65
N LEU A 24 -2.03 15.09 5.97
CA LEU A 24 -2.69 13.78 5.90
C LEU A 24 -2.78 13.11 7.27
N LEU A 25 -1.72 13.15 8.06
CA LEU A 25 -1.68 12.55 9.41
C LEU A 25 -2.63 13.26 10.38
N ARG A 26 -2.69 14.60 10.37
CA ARG A 26 -3.68 15.35 11.17
C ARG A 26 -5.11 14.95 10.79
N GLY A 27 -5.40 14.84 9.50
CA GLY A 27 -6.72 14.41 9.02
C GLY A 27 -7.11 12.99 9.44
N LEU A 28 -6.14 12.09 9.65
CA LEU A 28 -6.39 10.78 10.27
C LEU A 28 -6.72 10.92 11.77
N LEU A 29 -5.91 11.69 12.51
CA LEU A 29 -6.10 11.89 13.96
C LEU A 29 -7.43 12.58 14.29
N GLU A 30 -7.84 13.57 13.50
CA GLU A 30 -9.13 14.27 13.64
C GLU A 30 -10.32 13.33 13.48
N LYS A 31 -10.19 12.29 12.66
CA LYS A 31 -11.19 11.22 12.49
C LYS A 31 -11.13 10.16 13.59
N GLY A 32 -10.28 10.34 14.60
CA GLY A 32 -10.07 9.36 15.67
C GLY A 32 -9.31 8.10 15.24
N ILE A 33 -8.67 8.12 14.06
CA ILE A 33 -7.86 7.01 13.59
C ILE A 33 -6.54 6.99 14.37
N LYS A 34 -6.24 5.85 14.98
CA LYS A 34 -4.98 5.65 15.70
C LYS A 34 -3.84 5.51 14.69
N VAL A 35 -2.84 6.38 14.82
CA VAL A 35 -1.61 6.39 14.03
C VAL A 35 -0.45 6.63 14.98
N THR A 36 0.64 5.86 14.83
CA THR A 36 1.88 6.10 15.56
C THR A 36 2.77 6.98 14.69
N VAL A 37 2.60 8.30 14.81
CA VAL A 37 3.13 9.27 13.83
C VAL A 37 4.66 9.23 13.68
N GLN A 38 5.38 8.84 14.74
CA GLN A 38 6.84 8.64 14.73
C GLN A 38 7.26 7.40 13.93
N ASP A 39 6.38 6.42 13.79
CA ASP A 39 6.65 5.16 13.08
C ASP A 39 6.19 5.21 11.62
N VAL A 40 5.53 6.28 11.18
CA VAL A 40 5.06 6.41 9.79
C VAL A 40 6.27 6.49 8.86
N GLN A 41 6.38 5.50 7.99
CA GLN A 41 7.42 5.38 6.98
C GLN A 41 6.99 6.03 5.66
N ARG A 42 5.68 6.02 5.36
CA ARG A 42 5.09 6.66 4.18
C ARG A 42 3.59 6.90 4.37
N VAL A 43 3.07 8.01 3.86
CA VAL A 43 1.64 8.34 3.84
C VAL A 43 1.28 9.02 2.53
N TRP A 44 0.12 8.68 1.96
CA TRP A 44 -0.37 9.23 0.70
C TRP A 44 -1.91 9.24 0.68
N GLN A 45 -2.49 9.97 -0.27
CA GLN A 45 -3.93 10.04 -0.46
C GLN A 45 -4.35 9.46 -1.82
N LEU A 46 -5.33 8.55 -1.78
CA LEU A 46 -5.92 7.97 -2.97
C LEU A 46 -6.91 8.92 -3.64
N ALA A 47 -6.86 8.94 -4.98
CA ALA A 47 -7.96 9.46 -5.79
C ALA A 47 -9.25 8.66 -5.51
N VAL A 48 -10.41 9.31 -5.65
CA VAL A 48 -11.72 8.73 -5.28
C VAL A 48 -11.96 7.38 -5.96
N GLY A 49 -11.71 7.29 -7.28
CA GLY A 49 -11.89 6.03 -8.02
C GLY A 49 -10.93 4.91 -7.60
N ARG A 50 -9.77 5.24 -7.03
CA ARG A 50 -8.78 4.27 -6.53
C ARG A 50 -9.21 3.66 -5.20
N ALA A 51 -9.79 4.46 -4.31
CA ALA A 51 -10.29 3.98 -3.03
C ALA A 51 -11.34 2.86 -3.19
N ASN A 52 -12.19 2.96 -4.22
CA ASN A 52 -13.21 1.96 -4.52
C ASN A 52 -12.64 0.60 -4.98
N GLN A 53 -11.34 0.51 -5.28
CA GLN A 53 -10.67 -0.73 -5.66
C GLN A 53 -10.24 -1.57 -4.44
N ILE A 54 -10.35 -1.01 -3.23
CA ILE A 54 -9.99 -1.63 -1.96
C ILE A 54 -11.28 -1.78 -1.14
N GLU A 55 -11.76 -3.01 -1.02
CA GLU A 55 -13.00 -3.32 -0.33
C GLU A 55 -12.92 -2.97 1.18
N GLY A 56 -13.98 -2.37 1.72
CA GLY A 56 -14.08 -2.03 3.15
C GLY A 56 -13.25 -0.82 3.60
N LEU A 57 -12.62 -0.10 2.67
CA LEU A 57 -11.83 1.08 2.99
C LEU A 57 -12.74 2.27 3.37
N THR A 58 -12.50 2.88 4.53
CA THR A 58 -13.24 4.03 5.07
C THR A 58 -12.45 5.34 5.03
N SER A 59 -11.13 5.26 4.77
CA SER A 59 -10.24 6.41 4.61
C SER A 59 -9.59 6.39 3.23
N ARG A 60 -9.56 7.55 2.55
CA ARG A 60 -8.77 7.71 1.32
C ARG A 60 -7.29 7.94 1.58
N THR A 61 -6.91 8.19 2.84
CA THR A 61 -5.50 8.32 3.23
C THR A 61 -4.98 6.96 3.63
N LEU A 62 -3.93 6.51 2.95
CA LEU A 62 -3.20 5.29 3.27
C LEU A 62 -1.85 5.64 3.91
N TRP A 63 -1.38 4.78 4.79
CA TRP A 63 -0.04 4.90 5.37
C TRP A 63 0.52 3.53 5.72
N ILE A 64 1.85 3.48 5.81
CA ILE A 64 2.59 2.34 6.31
C ILE A 64 3.49 2.80 7.45
N GLU A 65 3.51 2.02 8.53
CA GLU A 65 4.35 2.24 9.70
C GLU A 65 5.47 1.19 9.75
N THR A 66 6.46 1.41 10.62
CA THR A 66 7.45 0.40 11.02
C THR A 66 6.74 -0.91 11.39
N GLY A 67 5.71 -0.81 12.23
CA GLY A 67 4.90 -1.95 12.65
C GLY A 67 5.69 -2.96 13.48
N LYS A 68 5.29 -4.24 13.43
CA LYS A 68 5.91 -5.31 14.22
C LYS A 68 6.00 -6.63 13.45
N ALA A 69 7.03 -7.40 13.73
CA ALA A 69 7.20 -8.79 13.27
C ALA A 69 6.41 -9.80 14.15
N GLY A 70 6.39 -11.07 13.76
CA GLY A 70 5.84 -12.17 14.55
C GLY A 70 4.30 -12.30 14.52
N PRO A 71 3.70 -13.00 15.50
CA PRO A 71 2.25 -13.22 15.55
C PRO A 71 1.45 -11.91 15.58
N GLY A 72 0.55 -11.76 14.60
CA GLY A 72 -0.21 -10.52 14.41
C GLY A 72 0.65 -9.35 13.92
N GLY A 73 1.73 -9.64 13.20
CA GLY A 73 2.61 -8.66 12.59
C GLY A 73 1.88 -7.73 11.62
N SER A 74 2.42 -6.53 11.46
CA SER A 74 1.92 -5.52 10.53
C SER A 74 3.02 -4.56 10.10
N GLY A 75 2.76 -3.76 9.05
CA GLY A 75 3.69 -2.74 8.58
C GLY A 75 4.95 -3.33 7.93
N ILE A 76 6.00 -2.52 7.82
CA ILE A 76 7.20 -2.91 7.06
C ILE A 76 7.94 -4.09 7.70
N GLN A 77 7.97 -4.18 9.03
CA GLN A 77 8.62 -5.31 9.72
C GLN A 77 7.97 -6.65 9.38
N HIS A 78 6.64 -6.71 9.30
CA HIS A 78 5.94 -7.93 8.90
C HIS A 78 6.18 -8.30 7.44
N ILE A 79 6.19 -7.31 6.54
CA ILE A 79 6.46 -7.54 5.11
C ILE A 79 7.87 -8.12 4.93
N LEU A 80 8.87 -7.54 5.59
CA LEU A 80 10.26 -8.00 5.51
C LEU A 80 10.44 -9.37 6.17
N GLU A 81 9.83 -9.64 7.31
CA GLU A 81 9.92 -10.95 7.97
C GLU A 81 9.36 -12.07 7.07
N GLN A 82 8.19 -11.85 6.46
CA GLN A 82 7.48 -12.89 5.72
C GLN A 82 7.90 -13.00 4.25
N HIS A 83 8.37 -11.90 3.65
CA HIS A 83 8.60 -11.79 2.20
C HIS A 83 9.95 -11.15 1.82
N SER A 84 10.92 -11.10 2.74
CA SER A 84 12.26 -10.54 2.47
C SER A 84 12.94 -11.16 1.25
N LYS A 85 12.83 -12.48 1.05
CA LYS A 85 13.47 -13.16 -0.09
C LYS A 85 12.89 -12.67 -1.40
N GLU A 86 11.57 -12.56 -1.49
CA GLU A 86 10.86 -12.13 -2.68
C GLU A 86 11.02 -10.64 -2.96
N PHE A 87 11.25 -9.83 -1.92
CA PHE A 87 11.53 -8.40 -2.04
C PHE A 87 13.02 -8.04 -1.99
N SER A 88 13.92 -9.02 -1.98
CA SER A 88 15.37 -8.80 -1.82
C SER A 88 16.02 -7.90 -2.88
N LYS A 89 15.39 -7.76 -4.04
CA LYS A 89 15.82 -6.86 -5.12
C LYS A 89 15.47 -5.38 -4.89
N TYR A 90 14.66 -5.08 -3.88
CA TYR A 90 14.24 -3.71 -3.56
C TYR A 90 14.90 -3.24 -2.28
N GLU A 91 15.51 -2.05 -2.37
CA GLU A 91 15.86 -1.29 -1.17
C GLU A 91 14.60 -0.97 -0.33
N PRO A 92 14.72 -0.80 1.00
CA PRO A 92 13.57 -0.52 1.86
C PRO A 92 12.70 0.64 1.36
N GLN A 93 13.31 1.72 0.88
CA GLN A 93 12.57 2.87 0.34
C GLN A 93 11.79 2.53 -0.95
N ARG A 94 12.33 1.64 -1.79
CA ARG A 94 11.65 1.14 -3.00
C ARG A 94 10.45 0.28 -2.64
N LEU A 95 10.51 -0.47 -1.55
CA LEU A 95 9.37 -1.26 -1.08
C LEU A 95 8.23 -0.37 -0.54
N LEU A 96 8.56 0.72 0.17
CA LEU A 96 7.58 1.71 0.60
C LEU A 96 6.94 2.42 -0.60
N GLU A 97 7.75 2.77 -1.61
CA GLU A 97 7.26 3.33 -2.86
C GLU A 97 6.33 2.36 -3.59
N LEU A 98 6.71 1.09 -3.68
CA LEU A 98 5.90 0.04 -4.29
C LEU A 98 4.53 -0.08 -3.62
N ALA A 99 4.43 0.11 -2.30
CA ALA A 99 3.17 0.14 -1.56
C ALA A 99 2.26 1.28 -2.05
N GLU A 100 2.81 2.48 -2.15
CA GLU A 100 2.10 3.66 -2.64
C GLU A 100 1.63 3.47 -4.08
N VAL A 101 2.54 3.12 -4.98
CA VAL A 101 2.24 3.13 -6.42
C VAL A 101 1.34 1.96 -6.82
N SER A 102 1.43 0.82 -6.12
CA SER A 102 0.50 -0.29 -6.33
C SER A 102 -0.94 0.15 -6.08
N THR A 103 -1.19 0.91 -5.00
CA THR A 103 -2.54 1.38 -4.64
C THR A 103 -2.96 2.63 -5.41
N SER A 104 -2.03 3.48 -5.81
CA SER A 104 -2.30 4.76 -6.46
C SER A 104 -2.44 4.66 -7.98
N VAL A 105 -1.58 3.88 -8.64
CA VAL A 105 -1.55 3.77 -10.11
C VAL A 105 -1.77 2.36 -10.63
N GLY A 106 -1.45 1.30 -9.85
CA GLY A 106 -1.50 -0.08 -10.35
C GLY A 106 -2.87 -0.55 -10.84
N LEU A 107 -2.93 -1.36 -11.88
CA LEU A 107 -4.16 -1.98 -12.36
C LEU A 107 -4.64 -3.02 -11.36
N ARG A 108 -5.91 -2.98 -10.94
CA ARG A 108 -6.48 -4.10 -10.16
C ARG A 108 -6.64 -5.33 -11.07
N VAL A 109 -5.80 -6.35 -10.86
CA VAL A 109 -5.71 -7.56 -11.69
C VAL A 109 -6.27 -8.82 -11.02
N GLY A 110 -6.92 -8.66 -9.86
CA GLY A 110 -7.59 -9.76 -9.18
C GLY A 110 -7.56 -9.61 -7.66
N SER A 111 -7.64 -10.75 -6.97
CA SER A 111 -7.57 -10.85 -5.52
C SER A 111 -6.81 -12.10 -5.05
N GLU A 112 -6.21 -12.02 -3.87
CA GLU A 112 -5.54 -13.13 -3.17
C GLU A 112 -6.17 -13.36 -1.79
N GLY A 113 -6.10 -14.60 -1.29
CA GLY A 113 -6.73 -15.00 -0.03
C GLY A 113 -7.98 -15.85 -0.23
N LYS A 114 -8.68 -16.15 0.88
CA LYS A 114 -9.91 -16.97 0.91
C LYS A 114 -10.91 -16.33 1.87
N GLY A 115 -12.21 -16.54 1.60
CA GLY A 115 -13.30 -16.05 2.45
C GLY A 115 -13.28 -14.53 2.58
N THR A 116 -13.47 -14.02 3.79
CA THR A 116 -13.52 -12.58 4.10
C THR A 116 -12.15 -11.89 4.19
N ARG A 117 -11.05 -12.62 3.94
CA ARG A 117 -9.67 -12.10 4.01
C ARG A 117 -9.04 -11.96 2.62
N THR A 118 -9.83 -11.50 1.65
CA THR A 118 -9.36 -11.22 0.29
C THR A 118 -8.59 -9.90 0.26
N ARG A 119 -7.50 -9.88 -0.50
CA ARG A 119 -6.63 -8.71 -0.71
C ARG A 119 -6.66 -8.38 -2.20
N PRO A 120 -6.92 -7.13 -2.62
CA PRO A 120 -6.78 -6.77 -4.02
C PRO A 120 -5.33 -6.98 -4.49
N VAL A 121 -5.18 -7.48 -5.71
CA VAL A 121 -3.89 -7.61 -6.40
C VAL A 121 -3.78 -6.46 -7.39
N PHE A 122 -2.70 -5.69 -7.29
CA PHE A 122 -2.40 -4.61 -8.21
C PHE A 122 -1.18 -4.96 -9.06
N GLY A 123 -1.35 -4.92 -10.38
CA GLY A 123 -0.29 -5.05 -11.37
C GLY A 123 0.20 -3.70 -11.84
N LEU A 124 1.50 -3.54 -12.04
CA LEU A 124 2.10 -2.32 -12.59
C LEU A 124 3.47 -2.63 -13.23
N PHE A 125 3.98 -1.70 -14.02
CA PHE A 125 5.35 -1.73 -14.52
C PHE A 125 6.21 -0.84 -13.62
N PHE A 126 6.85 -1.43 -12.61
CA PHE A 126 7.62 -0.71 -11.60
C PHE A 126 9.11 -0.69 -11.98
N TYR A 127 9.66 0.50 -12.21
CA TYR A 127 11.04 0.74 -12.64
C TYR A 127 11.49 -0.13 -13.81
N GLY A 128 10.63 -0.26 -14.82
CA GLY A 128 10.93 -1.06 -16.00
C GLY A 128 10.63 -2.55 -15.88
N GLU A 129 10.08 -2.99 -14.74
CA GLU A 129 9.78 -4.40 -14.49
C GLU A 129 8.29 -4.64 -14.21
N PRO A 130 7.65 -5.63 -14.84
CA PRO A 130 6.25 -5.92 -14.57
C PRO A 130 6.13 -6.69 -13.24
N VAL A 131 5.30 -6.17 -12.34
CA VAL A 131 5.08 -6.74 -11.00
C VAL A 131 3.59 -6.82 -10.69
N ALA A 132 3.21 -7.76 -9.81
CA ALA A 132 1.88 -7.82 -9.23
C ALA A 132 1.97 -8.03 -7.72
N ILE A 133 1.29 -7.19 -6.95
CA ILE A 133 1.36 -7.16 -5.49
C ILE A 133 -0.05 -7.27 -4.91
N ALA A 134 -0.28 -8.28 -4.07
CA ALA A 134 -1.45 -8.32 -3.20
C ALA A 134 -1.21 -7.38 -2.01
N VAL A 135 -2.06 -6.39 -1.83
CA VAL A 135 -1.91 -5.39 -0.76
C VAL A 135 -3.01 -5.60 0.28
N GLN A 136 -2.64 -5.84 1.53
CA GLN A 136 -3.59 -5.87 2.64
C GLN A 136 -3.67 -4.48 3.29
N VAL A 137 -4.85 -3.89 3.22
CA VAL A 137 -5.14 -2.59 3.80
C VAL A 137 -6.20 -2.77 4.88
N GLY A 138 -5.95 -2.26 6.08
CA GLY A 138 -6.97 -2.14 7.12
C GLY A 138 -8.05 -1.17 6.67
N SER A 139 -9.30 -1.32 7.15
CA SER A 139 -10.40 -0.42 6.76
C SER A 139 -10.07 1.06 7.01
N ASN A 140 -9.26 1.35 8.02
CA ASN A 140 -8.79 2.70 8.36
C ASN A 140 -7.75 3.28 7.38
N GLY A 141 -7.17 2.49 6.47
CA GLY A 141 -6.11 2.90 5.54
C GLY A 141 -4.70 2.42 5.89
N PHE A 142 -4.53 1.69 6.99
CA PHE A 142 -3.22 1.18 7.37
C PHE A 142 -2.78 0.03 6.45
N ILE A 143 -1.58 0.11 5.86
CA ILE A 143 -0.98 -1.01 5.13
C ILE A 143 -0.49 -2.05 6.14
N VAL A 144 -1.19 -3.19 6.19
CA VAL A 144 -0.86 -4.29 7.10
C VAL A 144 0.23 -5.17 6.51
N SER A 145 0.13 -5.50 5.22
CA SER A 145 0.99 -6.47 4.55
C SER A 145 0.99 -6.28 3.03
N MET A 146 2.04 -6.77 2.37
CA MET A 146 2.18 -6.81 0.92
C MET A 146 2.81 -8.14 0.52
N ASN A 147 2.23 -8.80 -0.49
CA ASN A 147 2.70 -10.10 -0.94
C ASN A 147 2.91 -10.06 -2.46
N PRO A 148 4.08 -10.48 -2.97
CA PRO A 148 4.27 -10.61 -4.39
C PRO A 148 3.42 -11.75 -4.96
N VAL A 149 2.90 -11.55 -6.16
CA VAL A 149 2.11 -12.53 -6.92
C VAL A 149 2.73 -12.65 -8.30
N THR A 150 2.93 -13.88 -8.78
CA THR A 150 3.45 -14.09 -10.13
C THR A 150 2.38 -13.74 -11.16
N LEU A 151 2.77 -13.12 -12.28
CA LEU A 151 1.83 -12.77 -13.36
C LEU A 151 1.19 -14.02 -13.98
N ALA A 152 1.92 -15.14 -14.05
CA ALA A 152 1.37 -16.43 -14.46
C ALA A 152 0.21 -16.87 -13.55
N LYS A 153 0.33 -16.68 -12.22
CA LYS A 153 -0.75 -16.96 -11.28
C LYS A 153 -1.92 -16.00 -11.44
N VAL A 154 -1.66 -14.72 -11.71
CA VAL A 154 -2.69 -13.71 -12.01
C VAL A 154 -3.52 -14.14 -13.21
N VAL A 155 -2.87 -14.39 -14.36
CA VAL A 155 -3.52 -14.80 -15.61
C VAL A 155 -4.27 -16.13 -15.44
N LYS A 156 -3.67 -17.12 -14.77
CA LYS A 156 -4.33 -18.41 -14.51
C LYS A 156 -5.63 -18.26 -13.71
N LYS A 157 -5.65 -17.35 -12.73
CA LYS A 157 -6.85 -17.09 -11.91
C LYS A 157 -7.85 -16.14 -12.59
N ASN A 158 -7.38 -15.30 -13.51
CA ASN A 158 -8.14 -14.22 -14.13
C ASN A 158 -7.93 -14.27 -15.66
N PRO A 159 -8.51 -15.26 -16.36
CA PRO A 159 -8.23 -15.51 -17.78
C PRO A 159 -8.66 -14.38 -18.71
N HIS A 160 -9.49 -13.45 -18.24
CA HIS A 160 -9.87 -12.24 -18.99
C HIS A 160 -8.70 -11.27 -19.22
N HIS A 161 -7.58 -11.44 -18.52
CA HIS A 161 -6.34 -10.69 -18.79
C HIS A 161 -5.53 -11.25 -19.98
N GLY A 162 -5.99 -12.32 -20.64
CA GLY A 162 -5.28 -12.95 -21.75
C GLY A 162 -4.02 -13.67 -21.28
N SER A 163 -2.96 -13.62 -22.08
CA SER A 163 -1.64 -14.14 -21.77
C SER A 163 -0.83 -13.23 -20.85
N VAL A 164 0.28 -13.75 -20.30
CA VAL A 164 1.21 -12.92 -19.51
C VAL A 164 1.75 -11.76 -20.34
N ASN A 165 2.06 -11.96 -21.63
CA ASN A 165 2.59 -10.91 -22.50
C ASN A 165 1.56 -9.81 -22.76
N GLU A 166 0.29 -10.16 -22.93
CA GLU A 166 -0.80 -9.19 -23.10
C GLU A 166 -0.98 -8.35 -21.83
N LEU A 167 -0.96 -9.00 -20.65
CA LEU A 167 -1.02 -8.28 -19.38
C LEU A 167 0.18 -7.34 -19.21
N VAL A 168 1.41 -7.82 -19.47
CA VAL A 168 2.62 -6.98 -19.40
C VAL A 168 2.51 -5.77 -20.31
N ALA A 169 2.03 -5.94 -21.54
CA ALA A 169 1.85 -4.85 -22.48
C ALA A 169 0.80 -3.82 -22.00
N ILE A 170 -0.27 -4.26 -21.34
CA ILE A 170 -1.23 -3.36 -20.69
C ILE A 170 -0.57 -2.57 -19.55
N LEU A 171 0.16 -3.26 -18.67
CA LEU A 171 0.83 -2.64 -17.53
C LEU A 171 1.84 -1.60 -17.99
N GLN A 172 2.66 -1.93 -18.98
CA GLN A 172 3.68 -1.02 -19.52
C GLN A 172 3.08 0.24 -20.16
N ARG A 173 1.95 0.13 -20.85
CA ARG A 173 1.34 1.27 -21.56
C ARG A 173 0.59 2.25 -20.67
N SER A 174 0.04 1.79 -19.53
CA SER A 174 -0.95 2.60 -18.78
C SER A 174 -0.78 2.56 -17.27
N HIS A 175 0.10 1.71 -16.75
CA HIS A 175 0.34 1.53 -15.31
C HIS A 175 1.84 1.45 -15.01
N SER A 176 2.64 2.29 -15.66
CA SER A 176 4.09 2.38 -15.43
C SER A 176 4.44 3.38 -14.34
N TRP A 177 5.47 3.06 -13.57
CA TRP A 177 6.05 3.94 -12.56
C TRP A 177 7.58 3.82 -12.53
N PRO A 178 8.34 4.93 -12.60
CA PRO A 178 7.87 6.28 -12.89
C PRO A 178 7.22 6.32 -14.28
N ILE A 179 6.36 7.32 -14.49
CA ILE A 179 5.80 7.57 -15.82
C ILE A 179 6.97 7.97 -16.71
N VAL A 180 7.21 7.20 -17.76
CA VAL A 180 8.23 7.45 -18.79
C VAL A 180 7.59 8.00 -20.05
#